data_AF-B2TS87-F1
#
_entry.id   AF-B2TS87-F1
#
_cell.length_a   1.000
_cell.length_b   1.000
_cell.length_c   1.000
_cell.angle_alpha   90.00
_cell.angle_beta   90.00
_cell.angle_gamma   90.00
#
_symmetry.space_group_name_H-M   'P 1'
#
loop_
_entity.id
_entity.type
_entity.pdbx_description
1 polymer ?
#
loop_
_entity_poly.entity_id
_entity_poly.type
_entity_poly.pdbx_seq_one_letter_code
_entity_poly.pdbx_strand_id
1 'polypeptide(L)'
;MASAEELYIPTFCNVVTGVTDTTNEISTTSWKYIDGYWYYLKPSGEKVTGWINDNGNWYFCDSLGRMLHDTVINNFKLGSNGAWIY
;
A
#
# COMPACT_ATOMS: atom_id res chain seq x y z
N MET A 1 15.10 -35.16 40.82
CA MET A 1 16.17 -34.48 40.07
C MET A 1 15.59 -34.14 38.71
N ALA A 2 15.28 -32.87 38.47
CA ALA A 2 14.74 -32.41 37.20
C ALA A 2 15.90 -32.23 36.23
N SER A 3 15.87 -32.93 35.09
CA SER A 3 16.71 -32.64 33.93
C SER A 3 15.87 -31.83 32.97
N ALA A 4 16.28 -30.58 32.76
CA ALA A 4 15.77 -29.69 31.74
C ALA A 4 16.34 -30.07 30.35
N GLU A 5 15.89 -29.32 29.33
CA GLU A 5 16.40 -29.25 27.94
C GLU A 5 15.73 -30.29 27.01
N GLU A 6 14.95 -29.92 26.00
CA GLU A 6 15.16 -28.83 25.03
C GLU A 6 13.88 -28.05 24.65
N LEU A 7 14.13 -26.77 24.40
CA LEU A 7 13.22 -25.67 24.13
C LEU A 7 12.84 -25.65 22.63
N TYR A 8 11.56 -25.82 22.30
CA TYR A 8 11.06 -25.46 20.97
C TYR A 8 10.99 -23.92 20.91
N ILE A 9 11.99 -23.30 20.28
CA ILE A 9 11.94 -21.89 19.88
C ILE A 9 11.91 -21.82 18.36
N PRO A 10 10.82 -21.30 17.75
CA PRO A 10 10.76 -21.08 16.31
C PRO A 10 11.87 -20.11 15.89
N THR A 11 12.58 -20.45 14.82
CA THR A 11 13.70 -19.70 14.26
C THR A 11 13.29 -18.28 13.86
N PHE A 12 13.57 -17.29 14.73
CA PHE A 12 13.77 -15.91 14.31
C PHE A 12 15.19 -15.80 13.75
N CYS A 13 15.34 -15.48 12.47
CA CYS A 13 16.65 -15.26 11.86
C CYS A 13 17.02 -13.76 11.89
N ASN A 14 17.91 -13.45 12.84
CA ASN A 14 18.92 -12.38 12.94
C ASN A 14 18.64 -10.92 12.51
N VAL A 15 18.59 -10.09 13.56
CA VAL A 15 18.73 -8.64 13.62
C VAL A 15 20.07 -8.15 13.06
N VAL A 16 20.04 -7.23 12.10
CA VAL A 16 21.15 -6.30 11.80
C VAL A 16 21.02 -5.11 12.75
N THR A 17 22.07 -4.84 13.51
CA THR A 17 22.15 -3.81 14.55
C THR A 17 22.20 -2.40 13.94
N GLY A 18 21.23 -1.54 14.28
CA GLY A 18 21.39 -0.08 14.13
C GLY A 18 20.25 0.77 13.57
N VAL A 19 18.97 0.44 13.75
CA VAL A 19 17.87 1.43 13.64
C VAL A 19 16.72 1.04 14.57
N THR A 20 16.13 2.04 15.20
CA THR A 20 15.28 2.01 16.40
C THR A 20 14.17 0.97 16.42
N ASP A 21 13.96 0.38 17.60
CA ASP A 21 12.67 -0.16 18.04
C ASP A 21 11.53 0.75 17.59
N THR A 22 10.78 0.26 16.64
CA THR A 22 9.37 0.52 16.38
C THR A 22 9.07 -0.35 15.17
N THR A 23 8.53 -1.53 15.40
CA THR A 23 7.64 -2.14 14.40
C THR A 23 6.36 -1.29 14.30
N ASN A 24 6.50 0.03 14.11
CA ASN A 24 5.68 0.70 13.14
C ASN A 24 6.07 0.02 11.83
N GLU A 25 5.31 -1.01 11.45
CA GLU A 25 4.80 -1.03 10.09
C GLU A 25 4.59 0.42 9.69
N ILE A 26 5.49 1.01 8.89
CA ILE A 26 5.31 2.40 8.49
C ILE A 26 4.05 2.34 7.65
N SER A 27 2.98 2.72 8.34
CA SER A 27 1.63 2.65 7.93
C SER A 27 1.46 3.75 6.89
N THR A 28 1.98 3.51 5.69
CA THR A 28 1.92 4.45 4.58
C THR A 28 0.84 4.02 3.61
N THR A 29 0.02 4.99 3.21
CA THR A 29 -0.83 4.80 2.06
C THR A 29 0.03 4.57 0.84
N SER A 30 -0.23 3.51 0.07
CA SER A 30 0.58 3.17 -1.09
C SER A 30 -0.23 2.51 -2.21
N TRP A 31 0.30 2.61 -3.43
CA TRP A 31 -0.24 1.95 -4.60
C TRP A 31 0.04 0.44 -4.57
N LYS A 32 -0.98 -0.37 -4.87
CA LYS A 32 -0.90 -1.82 -4.95
C LYS A 32 -1.61 -2.33 -6.18
N TYR A 33 -0.94 -3.18 -6.95
CA TYR A 33 -1.51 -3.84 -8.13
C TYR A 33 -2.09 -5.19 -7.74
N ILE A 34 -3.39 -5.37 -7.91
CA ILE A 34 -4.13 -6.58 -7.53
C ILE A 34 -5.11 -6.91 -8.65
N ASP A 35 -5.10 -8.15 -9.13
CA ASP A 35 -6.09 -8.68 -10.08
C ASP A 35 -6.30 -7.80 -11.33
N GLY A 36 -5.20 -7.27 -11.89
CA GLY A 36 -5.24 -6.44 -13.08
C GLY A 36 -5.47 -4.94 -12.83
N TYR A 37 -5.73 -4.52 -11.59
CA TYR A 37 -6.07 -3.13 -11.25
C TYR A 37 -5.13 -2.54 -10.21
N TRP A 38 -4.90 -1.23 -10.30
CA TRP A 38 -4.22 -0.47 -9.25
C TRP A 38 -5.22 -0.01 -8.18
N TYR A 39 -4.81 -0.13 -6.93
CA TYR A 39 -5.54 0.31 -5.75
C TYR A 39 -4.63 1.16 -4.90
N TYR A 40 -5.18 2.20 -4.28
CA TYR A 40 -4.46 2.96 -3.27
C TYR A 40 -4.95 2.50 -1.90
N LEU A 41 -4.09 1.80 -1.15
CA LEU A 41 -4.46 1.21 0.12
C LEU A 41 -4.01 2.09 1.27
N LYS A 42 -4.89 2.28 2.25
CA LYS A 42 -4.54 2.79 3.57
C LYS A 42 -3.75 1.74 4.35
N PRO A 43 -3.09 2.16 5.43
CA PRO A 43 -2.37 1.23 6.28
C PRO A 43 -3.26 0.19 6.95
N SER A 44 -4.53 0.54 7.19
CA SER A 44 -5.55 -0.39 7.69
C SER A 44 -5.96 -1.46 6.66
N GLY A 45 -5.43 -1.42 5.44
CA GLY A 45 -5.84 -2.28 4.32
C GLY A 45 -7.10 -1.82 3.59
N GLU A 46 -7.71 -0.70 4.03
CA GLU A 46 -8.83 -0.09 3.33
C GLU A 46 -8.42 0.47 1.97
N LYS A 47 -9.27 0.24 0.96
CA LYS A 47 -9.10 0.84 -0.37
C LYS A 47 -9.59 2.28 -0.35
N VAL A 48 -8.80 3.20 -0.88
CA VAL A 48 -9.19 4.58 -1.09
C VAL A 48 -10.00 4.70 -2.38
N THR A 49 -11.06 5.48 -2.32
CA THR A 49 -11.94 5.81 -3.45
C THR A 49 -11.93 7.32 -3.70
N GLY A 50 -12.18 7.74 -4.93
CA GLY A 50 -12.18 9.15 -5.32
C GLY A 50 -10.80 9.66 -5.72
N TRP A 51 -10.62 10.98 -5.65
CA TRP A 51 -9.40 11.66 -6.05
C TRP A 51 -8.26 11.46 -5.04
N ILE A 52 -7.09 11.09 -5.55
CA ILE A 52 -5.86 10.88 -4.78
C ILE A 52 -4.79 11.80 -5.34
N ASN A 53 -4.15 12.58 -4.48
CA ASN A 53 -2.93 13.30 -4.83
C ASN A 53 -1.73 12.49 -4.34
N ASP A 54 -0.94 11.99 -5.27
CA ASP A 54 0.30 11.28 -4.98
C ASP A 54 1.47 12.04 -5.62
N ASN A 55 2.26 12.68 -4.76
CA ASN A 55 3.43 13.48 -5.12
C ASN A 55 3.16 14.52 -6.24
N GLY A 56 2.04 15.24 -6.15
CA GLY A 56 1.67 16.28 -7.12
C GLY A 56 0.93 15.77 -8.37
N ASN A 57 0.83 14.46 -8.57
CA ASN A 57 -0.01 13.86 -9.60
C ASN A 57 -1.37 13.49 -9.01
N TRP A 58 -2.43 13.72 -9.78
CA TRP A 58 -3.79 13.36 -9.38
C TRP A 58 -4.22 12.06 -10.06
N TYR A 59 -4.82 11.17 -9.30
CA TYR A 59 -5.38 9.91 -9.77
C TYR A 59 -6.82 9.79 -9.26
N PHE A 60 -7.62 8.95 -9.91
CA PHE A 60 -8.99 8.69 -9.46
C PHE A 60 -9.25 7.20 -9.29
N CYS A 61 -9.69 6.81 -8.09
CA CYS A 61 -10.16 5.47 -7.80
C CYS A 61 -11.70 5.43 -7.85
N ASP A 62 -12.28 4.43 -8.51
CA ASP A 62 -13.73 4.24 -8.57
C ASP A 62 -14.34 3.81 -7.22
N SER A 63 -15.64 3.53 -7.19
CA SER A 63 -16.34 3.07 -5.97
C SER A 63 -15.85 1.72 -5.44
N LEU A 64 -15.11 0.94 -6.23
CA LEU A 64 -14.50 -0.33 -5.84
C LEU A 64 -13.01 -0.16 -5.45
N GLY A 65 -12.48 1.08 -5.53
CA GLY A 65 -11.10 1.43 -5.24
C GLY A 65 -10.14 1.23 -6.42
N ARG A 66 -10.64 0.89 -7.61
CA ARG A 66 -9.81 0.65 -8.80
C ARG A 66 -9.42 1.98 -9.43
N MET A 67 -8.14 2.18 -9.67
CA MET A 67 -7.62 3.33 -10.39
C MET A 67 -8.16 3.33 -11.82
N LEU A 68 -8.77 4.45 -12.22
CA LEU A 68 -9.18 4.69 -13.59
C LEU A 68 -8.02 5.26 -14.40
N HIS A 69 -7.95 4.90 -15.68
CA HIS A 69 -6.98 5.40 -16.65
C HIS A 69 -7.62 5.43 -18.04
N ASP A 70 -7.01 6.15 -18.98
CA ASP A 70 -7.50 6.31 -20.36
C ASP A 70 -8.97 6.74 -20.46
N THR A 71 -9.42 7.59 -19.54
CA THR A 71 -10.83 8.01 -19.45
C THR A 71 -10.96 9.48 -19.05
N VAL A 72 -12.17 10.02 -19.13
CA VAL A 72 -12.48 11.40 -18.73
C VAL A 72 -13.58 11.38 -17.68
N ILE A 73 -13.33 12.05 -16.56
CA ILE A 73 -14.25 12.13 -15.42
C ILE A 73 -14.51 13.61 -15.15
N ASN A 74 -15.75 14.09 -15.35
CA ASN A 74 -16.11 15.49 -15.10
C ASN A 74 -15.13 16.50 -15.71
N ASN A 75 -14.84 16.37 -17.01
CA ASN A 75 -13.84 17.17 -17.73
C ASN A 75 -12.37 16.96 -17.33
N PHE A 76 -12.05 16.09 -16.38
CA PHE A 76 -10.68 15.71 -16.03
C PHE A 76 -10.24 14.49 -16.84
N LYS A 77 -9.26 14.66 -17.72
CA LYS A 77 -8.72 13.59 -18.56
C LYS A 77 -7.63 12.82 -17.82
N LEU A 78 -7.80 11.52 -17.64
CA LEU A 78 -6.78 10.64 -17.10
C LEU A 78 -5.97 10.01 -18.24
N GLY A 79 -4.65 10.02 -18.10
CA GLY A 79 -3.72 9.39 -19.03
C GLY A 79 -3.70 7.87 -18.93
N SER A 80 -2.82 7.24 -19.71
CA SER A 80 -2.63 5.79 -19.72
C SER A 80 -2.07 5.21 -18.43
N ASN A 81 -1.43 6.05 -17.61
CA ASN A 81 -0.97 5.71 -16.26
C ASN A 81 -1.98 6.09 -15.16
N GLY A 82 -3.18 6.57 -15.52
CA GLY A 82 -4.20 7.04 -14.58
C GLY A 82 -3.94 8.43 -14.00
N ALA A 83 -2.81 9.07 -14.31
CA ALA A 83 -2.53 10.42 -13.87
C ALA A 83 -3.39 11.42 -14.65
N TRP A 84 -3.94 12.41 -13.96
CA TRP A 84 -4.67 13.51 -14.55
C TRP A 84 -3.73 14.34 -15.45
N ILE A 85 -4.18 14.56 -16.68
CA ILE A 85 -3.52 15.39 -17.68
C ILE A 85 -4.30 16.70 -17.78
N TYR A 86 -3.57 17.81 -17.63
CA TYR A 86 -4.08 19.18 -17.77
C TYR A 86 -4.14 19.63 -19.22
#